data_AF-A0A1H7LEM5-F1
#
_entry.id   AF-A0A1H7LEM5-F1
#
_cell.length_a   1.000
_cell.length_b   1.000
_cell.length_c   1.000
_cell.angle_alpha   90.00
_cell.angle_beta   90.00
_cell.angle_gamma   90.00
#
_symmetry.space_group_name_H-M   'P 1'
#
loop_
_entity.id
_entity.type
_entity.pdbx_description
1 polymer ?
#
loop_
_entity_poly.entity_id
_entity_poly.type
_entity_poly.pdbx_seq_one_letter_code
_entity_poly.pdbx_strand_id
1 'polypeptide(L)' 'MDHDRVRQAQALRVKALMCRRWADTARDSEGAARLAAMASAYEGQADAFEQEATTPGCKQRGR' A
#
# COMPACT_ATOMS: atom_id res chain seq x y z
N MET A 1 -4.25 -10.38 15.68
CA MET A 1 -4.64 -9.22 14.86
C MET A 1 -3.51 -8.79 13.94
N ASP A 2 -2.25 -8.79 14.39
CA ASP A 2 -1.13 -8.25 13.57
C ASP A 2 -0.82 -9.06 12.31
N HIS A 3 -1.03 -10.38 12.34
CA HIS A 3 -0.94 -11.23 11.13
C HIS A 3 -1.94 -10.83 10.03
N ASP A 4 -3.10 -10.27 10.40
CA ASP A 4 -4.09 -9.81 9.42
C ASP A 4 -3.63 -8.51 8.76
N ARG A 5 -3.07 -7.58 9.54
CA ARG A 5 -2.46 -6.34 9.02
C ARG A 5 -1.28 -6.61 8.09
N VAL A 6 -0.40 -7.55 8.45
CA VAL A 6 0.72 -7.95 7.57
C VAL A 6 0.19 -8.55 6.26
N ARG A 7 -0.86 -9.37 6.31
CA ARG A 7 -1.50 -9.92 5.10
C ARG A 7 -2.14 -8.82 4.25
N GLN A 8 -2.78 -7.83 4.88
CA GLN A 8 -3.36 -6.67 4.19
C GLN A 8 -2.26 -5.83 3.52
N ALA A 9 -1.14 -5.57 4.20
CA ALA A 9 0.01 -4.88 3.63
C ALA A 9 0.57 -5.61 2.40
N GLN A 10 0.75 -6.93 2.48
CA GLN A 10 1.19 -7.73 1.34
C GLN A 10 0.22 -7.66 0.15
N ALA A 11 -1.09 -7.73 0.40
CA ALA A 11 -2.09 -7.60 -0.66
C ALA A 11 -2.03 -6.21 -1.35
N LEU A 12 -1.78 -5.15 -0.59
CA LEU A 12 -1.58 -3.80 -1.12
C LEU A 12 -0.30 -3.70 -1.95
N ARG A 13 0.80 -4.34 -1.54
CA ARG A 13 2.03 -4.39 -2.34
C ARG A 13 1.86 -5.11 -3.67
N VAL A 14 1.08 -6.18 -3.70
CA VAL A 14 0.73 -6.86 -4.96
C VAL A 14 -0.06 -5.92 -5.87
N LYS A 15 -1.04 -5.17 -5.33
CA LYS A 15 -1.77 -4.16 -6.11
C LYS A 15 -0.85 -3.06 -6.65
N ALA A 16 0.07 -2.54 -5.82
CA ALA A 16 1.06 -1.57 -6.25
C ALA A 16 1.92 -2.10 -7.41
N LEU A 17 2.43 -3.33 -7.29
CA LEU A 17 3.21 -3.98 -8.33
C LEU A 17 2.42 -4.12 -9.64
N MET A 18 1.15 -4.52 -9.56
CA MET A 18 0.28 -4.63 -10.75
C MET A 18 0.05 -3.26 -11.40
N CYS A 19 -0.19 -2.21 -10.61
CA CYS A 19 -0.31 -0.85 -11.12
C CYS A 19 0.96 -0.40 -11.86
N ARG A 20 2.16 -0.65 -11.30
CA ARG A 20 3.42 -0.32 -11.97
C ARG A 20 3.57 -1.05 -13.30
N ARG A 21 3.33 -2.37 -13.31
CA ARG A 21 3.40 -3.18 -14.55
C ARG A 21 2.44 -2.69 -15.61
N TRP A 22 1.24 -2.28 -15.22
CA TRP A 22 0.29 -1.69 -16.16
C TRP A 22 0.72 -0.31 -16.63
N ALA A 23 1.30 0.52 -15.76
CA ALA A 23 1.85 1.82 -16.12
C ALA A 23 2.96 1.67 -17.18
N ASP A 24 3.84 0.68 -17.04
CA ASP A 24 4.90 0.38 -18.00
C ASP A 24 4.35 -0.02 -19.38
N THR A 25 3.15 -0.60 -19.43
CA THR A 25 2.48 -1.00 -20.68
C THR A 25 1.49 0.04 -21.21
N ALA A 26 1.21 1.10 -20.45
CA ALA A 26 0.26 2.13 -20.83
C ALA A 26 0.83 2.95 -22.00
N ARG A 27 0.00 3.16 -23.03
CA ARG A 27 0.39 3.94 -24.21
C ARG A 27 0.25 5.44 -23.99
N ASP A 28 -0.62 5.84 -23.07
CA ASP A 28 -0.88 7.23 -22.73
C ASP A 28 -0.16 7.63 -21.43
N SER A 29 0.47 8.80 -21.46
CA SER A 29 1.25 9.30 -20.32
C SER A 29 0.37 9.63 -19.11
N GLU A 30 -0.89 10.01 -19.33
CA GLU A 30 -1.83 10.31 -18.25
C GLU A 30 -2.23 9.06 -17.47
N GLY A 31 -2.59 7.98 -18.17
CA GLY A 31 -2.89 6.67 -17.61
C GLY A 31 -1.69 6.06 -16.89
N ALA A 32 -0.50 6.17 -17.48
CA ALA A 32 0.74 5.78 -16.82
C ALA A 32 0.95 6.54 -15.50
N ALA A 33 0.76 7.87 -15.50
CA ALA A 33 0.91 8.70 -14.31
C ALA A 33 -0.14 8.38 -13.24
N ARG A 34 -1.40 8.15 -13.63
CA ARG A 34 -2.47 7.73 -12.70
C ARG A 34 -2.16 6.39 -12.06
N LEU A 35 -1.70 5.41 -12.83
CA LEU A 35 -1.31 4.10 -12.33
C LEU A 35 -0.10 4.18 -11.40
N ALA A 36 0.89 5.01 -11.72
CA ALA A 36 2.03 5.27 -10.84
C ALA A 36 1.60 5.91 -9.51
N ALA A 37 0.70 6.90 -9.55
CA ALA A 37 0.14 7.52 -8.34
C ALA A 37 -0.64 6.51 -7.49
N MET A 38 -1.44 5.63 -8.11
CA MET A 38 -2.12 4.54 -7.40
C MET A 38 -1.14 3.57 -6.75
N ALA A 39 -0.04 3.24 -7.44
CA ALA A 39 0.98 2.36 -6.89
C ALA A 39 1.62 2.96 -5.63
N SER A 40 1.99 4.24 -5.66
CA SER A 40 2.52 4.96 -4.49
C SER A 40 1.52 5.02 -3.33
N ALA A 41 0.24 5.23 -3.62
CA ALA A 41 -0.81 5.24 -2.60
C ALA A 41 -1.00 3.88 -1.93
N TYR A 42 -0.91 2.78 -2.68
CA TYR A 42 -0.97 1.44 -2.10
C TYR A 42 0.27 1.09 -1.28
N GLU A 43 1.46 1.53 -1.69
CA GLU A 43 2.69 1.38 -0.89
C GLU A 43 2.59 2.13 0.43
N GLY A 44 2.17 3.40 0.43
CA GLY A 44 1.98 4.17 1.66
C GLY A 44 0.98 3.53 2.63
N GLN A 45 -0.11 2.94 2.11
CA GLN A 45 -1.06 2.19 2.93
C GLN A 45 -0.44 0.89 3.47
N ALA A 46 0.33 0.16 2.66
CA ALA A 46 1.01 -1.06 3.10
C ALA A 46 2.00 -0.76 4.23
N ASP A 47 2.77 0.31 4.10
CA ASP A 47 3.74 0.72 5.10
C ASP A 47 3.07 1.16 6.41
N ALA A 48 1.89 1.81 6.34
CA ALA A 48 1.09 2.13 7.52
C ALA A 48 0.62 0.86 8.26
N PHE A 49 0.11 -0.14 7.53
CA PHE A 49 -0.31 -1.42 8.12
C PHE A 49 0.86 -2.18 8.77
N GLU A 50 2.05 -2.13 8.20
CA GLU A 50 3.25 -2.74 8.80
C GLU A 50 3.73 -1.97 10.04
N GLN A 51 3.70 -0.64 10.01
CA GLN A 51 4.00 0.18 11.18
C GLN A 51 3.02 -0.11 12.33
N GLU A 52 1.73 -0.25 12.03
CA GLU A 52 0.73 -0.63 13.02
C GLU A 52 0.94 -2.06 13.56
N ALA A 53 1.35 -3.01 12.72
CA ALA A 53 1.62 -4.39 13.13
C ALA A 53 2.91 -4.52 13.96
N THR A 54 3.91 -3.69 13.67
CA THR A 54 5.20 -3.64 14.40
C THR A 54 5.15 -2.80 15.67
N THR A 55 4.07 -2.05 15.90
CA THR A 55 3.84 -1.27 17.12
C THR A 55 2.82 -1.99 18.03
N PRO A 56 3.22 -3.01 18.81
CA PRO A 56 2.34 -3.65 19.76
C PRO A 56 2.14 -2.73 20.97
N GLY A 57 1.30 -1.70 20.85
CA GLY A 57 1.09 -0.82 21.99
C GLY A 57 0.45 0.54 21.76
N CYS A 58 0.22 1.00 20.53
CA CYS A 58 -0.49 2.27 20.33
C CYS A 58 -2.01 2.07 20.48
N LYS A 59 -2.45 1.53 21.62
CA LYS A 59 -3.72 1.98 22.19
C LYS A 59 -3.45 3.40 22.66
N GLN A 60 -3.93 4.36 21.89
CA GLN A 60 -4.14 5.71 22.38
C GLN A 60 -5.16 5.62 23.53
N ARG A 61 -4.63 5.40 24.72
CA ARG A 61 -5.31 5.47 26.00
C ARG A 61 -5.04 6.91 26.46
N GLY A 62 -6.01 7.78 26.28
CA GLY A 62 -5.93 9.19 26.71
C GLY A 62 -7.25 9.87 26.42
N ARG A 63 -7.98 10.18 27.49
CA ARG A 63 -9.26 10.87 27.51
C ARG A 63 -9.22 12.22 26.79
#